data_AF-A0A5C6K3Q7-F1
#
_entry.id   AF-A0A5C6K3Q7-F1
#
_cell.length_a   1.000
_cell.length_b   1.000
_cell.length_c   1.000
_cell.angle_alpha   90.00
_cell.angle_beta   90.00
_cell.angle_gamma   90.00
#
_symmetry.space_group_name_H-M   'P 1'
#
loop_
_entity.id
_entity.type
_entity.pdbx_description
1 polymer ?
#
loop_
_entity_poly.entity_id
_entity_poly.type
_entity_poly.pdbx_seq_one_letter_code
_entity_poly.pdbx_strand_id
1 'polypeptide(L)' 'MVKKKSTDDRKQLLIRYRMDKANKVNFIDPCCDEMPAILFFKVMEALASVEKAWNEGINDKI' A
#
# COMPACT_ATOMS: atom_id res chain seq x y z
N MET A 1 -8.61 -28.32 25.81
CA MET A 1 -8.21 -27.98 24.42
C MET A 1 -7.27 -26.78 24.46
N VAL A 2 -5.97 -27.00 24.27
CA VAL A 2 -4.99 -25.91 24.17
C VAL A 2 -5.14 -25.31 22.78
N LYS A 3 -5.71 -24.10 22.68
CA LYS A 3 -5.65 -23.32 21.44
C LYS A 3 -4.16 -23.05 21.18
N LYS A 4 -3.59 -23.65 20.13
CA LYS A 4 -2.24 -23.30 19.66
C LYS A 4 -2.21 -21.77 19.53
N LYS A 5 -1.34 -21.11 20.31
CA LYS A 5 -1.04 -19.69 20.12
C LYS A 5 -0.54 -19.55 18.69
N SER A 6 -1.33 -18.93 17.82
CA SER A 6 -0.80 -18.45 16.54
C SER A 6 0.11 -17.28 16.87
N THR A 7 1.38 -17.56 17.13
CA THR A 7 2.45 -16.57 17.19
C THR A 7 2.73 -16.12 15.76
N ASP A 8 1.83 -15.33 15.21
CA ASP A 8 2.14 -14.45 14.11
C ASP A 8 1.93 -13.02 14.61
N ASP A 9 2.97 -12.47 15.22
CA ASP A 9 3.07 -11.09 15.71
C ASP A 9 3.49 -10.12 14.60
N ARG A 10 3.54 -10.60 13.35
CA ARG A 10 3.90 -9.78 12.19
C ARG A 10 2.80 -8.76 11.93
N LYS A 11 3.14 -7.51 12.18
CA LYS A 11 2.33 -6.36 11.80
C LYS A 11 2.53 -6.09 10.30
N GLN A 12 1.44 -5.75 9.62
CA GLN A 12 1.43 -5.55 8.17
C GLN A 12 1.03 -4.11 7.83
N LEU A 13 1.73 -3.53 6.86
CA LEU A 13 1.25 -2.37 6.11
C LEU A 13 0.67 -2.93 4.81
N LEU A 14 -0.66 -2.88 4.68
CA LEU A 14 -1.36 -3.36 3.49
C LEU A 14 -1.75 -2.18 2.62
N ILE A 15 -1.47 -2.29 1.32
CA ILE A 15 -1.90 -1.33 0.30
C ILE A 15 -2.57 -2.15 -0.79
N ARG A 16 -3.78 -1.74 -1.17
CA ARG A 16 -4.50 -2.35 -2.29
C ARG A 16 -4.39 -1.41 -3.49
N TYR A 17 -4.59 -1.96 -4.68
CA TYR A 17 -4.74 -1.13 -5.88
C TYR A 17 -5.89 -1.66 -6.73
N ARG A 18 -6.45 -0.76 -7.53
CA ARG A 18 -7.39 -1.11 -8.59
C ARG A 18 -6.92 -0.50 -9.90
N MET A 19 -7.30 -1.13 -11.01
CA MET A 19 -7.16 -0.53 -12.33
C MET A 19 -8.52 -0.05 -12.81
N ASP A 20 -8.59 1.14 -13.36
CA ASP A 20 -9.80 1.68 -13.96
C ASP A 20 -9.97 1.22 -15.43
N LYS A 21 -11.05 1.70 -16.08
CA LYS A 21 -11.35 1.37 -17.48
C LYS A 21 -10.34 1.93 -18.48
N ALA A 22 -9.54 2.92 -18.08
CA ALA A 22 -8.46 3.51 -18.88
C ALA A 22 -7.10 2.88 -18.56
N ASN A 23 -7.09 1.73 -17.86
CA ASN A 23 -5.89 1.02 -17.41
C ASN A 23 -4.99 1.88 -16.49
N LYS A 24 -5.59 2.83 -15.76
CA LYS A 24 -4.90 3.62 -14.75
C LYS A 24 -5.00 2.94 -13.40
N VAL A 25 -3.86 2.87 -12.71
CA VAL A 25 -3.72 2.34 -11.36
C VAL A 25 -4.18 3.39 -10.35
N ASN A 26 -4.84 2.95 -9.30
CA ASN A 26 -5.16 3.76 -8.13
C ASN A 26 -4.90 2.94 -6.86
N PHE A 27 -4.01 3.42 -5.99
CA PHE A 27 -3.76 2.85 -4.68
C PHE A 27 -4.90 3.22 -3.72
N ILE A 28 -5.45 2.21 -3.07
CA ILE A 28 -6.61 2.34 -2.19
C ILE A 28 -6.32 1.68 -0.85
N ASP A 29 -6.96 2.23 0.18
CA ASP A 29 -7.01 1.70 1.54
C ASP A 29 -5.65 1.23 2.09
N PRO A 30 -4.62 2.10 2.11
CA PRO A 30 -3.44 1.86 2.91
C PRO A 30 -3.85 1.78 4.38
N CYS A 31 -3.50 0.69 5.06
CA CYS A 31 -3.88 0.46 6.45
C CYS A 31 -2.68 0.00 7.27
N CYS A 32 -2.45 0.69 8.40
CA CYS A 32 -1.45 0.32 9.40
C CYS A 32 -1.85 0.92 10.77
N ASP A 33 -2.21 0.07 11.72
CA ASP A 33 -2.78 0.51 13.01
C ASP A 33 -1.75 1.12 13.98
N GLU A 34 -0.46 0.90 13.70
CA GLU A 34 0.61 1.16 14.66
C GLU A 34 1.55 2.27 14.22
N MET A 35 1.45 2.67 12.96
CA MET A 35 2.31 3.71 12.41
C MET A 35 1.83 5.07 12.93
N PRO A 36 2.74 5.90 13.50
CA PRO A 36 2.42 7.28 13.81
C PRO A 36 1.86 8.00 12.59
N ALA A 37 0.80 8.80 12.79
CA ALA A 37 0.09 9.46 11.70
C ALA A 37 1.03 10.27 10.78
N ILE A 38 2.02 10.96 11.33
CA ILE A 38 2.99 11.75 10.54
C ILE A 38 3.84 10.90 9.60
N LEU A 39 4.18 9.67 10.00
CA LEU A 39 4.90 8.73 9.14
C LEU A 39 3.96 8.11 8.11
N PHE A 40 2.73 7.80 8.52
CA PHE A 40 1.71 7.29 7.62
C PHE A 40 1.40 8.29 6.49
N PHE A 41 1.28 9.59 6.80
CA PHE A 41 1.11 10.62 5.78
C PHE A 41 2.26 10.65 4.76
N LYS A 42 3.51 10.49 5.19
CA LYS A 42 4.64 10.42 4.26
C LYS A 42 4.56 9.20 3.34
N VAL A 43 4.07 8.07 3.85
CA VAL A 43 3.80 6.89 3.02
C VAL A 43 2.71 7.19 1.99
N MET A 44 1.61 7.85 2.40
CA MET A 44 0.54 8.26 1.48
C MET A 44 1.07 9.15 0.35
N GLU A 45 1.89 10.14 0.67
CA GLU A 45 2.51 11.04 -0.30
C GLU A 45 3.41 10.30 -1.28
N ALA A 46 4.23 9.36 -0.77
CA ALA A 46 5.07 8.52 -1.60
C ALA A 46 4.24 7.62 -2.54
N LEU A 47 3.15 7.02 -2.04
CA LEU A 47 2.25 6.20 -2.86
C LEU A 47 1.57 7.03 -3.95
N ALA A 48 1.13 8.26 -3.66
CA ALA A 48 0.56 9.14 -4.68
C ALA A 48 1.58 9.49 -5.78
N SER A 49 2.84 9.70 -5.42
CA SER A 49 3.93 9.92 -6.38
C SER A 49 4.16 8.69 -7.27
N VAL A 50 4.20 7.49 -6.67
CA VAL A 50 4.36 6.23 -7.41
C VAL A 50 3.15 5.95 -8.31
N GLU A 51 1.93 6.19 -7.84
CA GLU A 51 0.70 6.05 -8.62
C GLU A 51 0.76 6.92 -9.88
N LYS A 52 1.17 8.17 -9.71
CA LYS A 52 1.35 9.12 -10.82
C LYS A 52 2.40 8.61 -11.80
N ALA A 53 3.59 8.23 -11.32
CA ALA A 53 4.68 7.74 -12.16
C ALA A 53 4.29 6.48 -12.95
N TRP A 54 3.62 5.54 -12.30
CA TRP A 54 3.09 4.33 -12.94
C TRP A 54 2.09 4.71 -14.04
N ASN A 55 1.14 5.59 -13.72
CA ASN A 55 0.11 6.04 -14.66
C ASN A 55 0.64 6.85 -15.84
N GLU A 56 1.74 7.58 -15.65
CA GLU A 56 2.42 8.35 -16.70
C GLU A 56 3.28 7.44 -17.60
N GLY A 57 3.41 6.16 -17.26
CA GLY A 57 4.12 5.20 -18.09
C GLY A 57 5.62 5.46 -18.12
N ILE A 58 6.19 5.93 -17.00
CA ILE A 58 7.64 5.93 -16.76
C ILE A 58 8.08 4.46 -16.65
N ASN A 59 8.11 3.80 -17.81
CA ASN A 59 8.55 2.45 -18.02
C ASN A 59 10.05 2.49 -18.30
N ASP A 60 10.86 2.44 -17.25
CA ASP A 60 12.07 1.64 -17.38
C ASP A 60 11.57 0.21 -17.54
N LYS A 61 11.60 -0.27 -18.80
CA LYS A 61 11.24 -1.65 -19.14
C LYS A 61 12.03 -2.57 -18.22
N ILE A 62 11.33 -3.32 -17.37
CA ILE A 62 11.85 -4.53 -16.72
C ILE A 62 11.66 -5.69 -17.70
#